data_AF-K1RMU3-F1
#
_entry.id   AF-K1RMU3-F1
#
_cell.length_a   1.000
_cell.length_b   1.000
_cell.length_c   1.000
_cell.angle_alpha   90.00
_cell.angle_beta   90.00
_cell.angle_gamma   90.00
#
_symmetry.space_group_name_H-M   'P 1'
#
loop_
_entity.id
_entity.type
_entity.pdbx_description
1 polymer ?
#
loop_
_entity_poly.entity_id
_entity_poly.type
_entity_poly.pdbx_seq_one_letter_code
_entity_poly.pdbx_strand_id
1 'polypeptide(L)'
;MNNNRRNKAQQVLRTGCVTGQDEWFPEYQTCIWIPTYVYSYEEAKNKCEAVGKDLMGTENFSLIRHLINIINAKDIYVYSRRNGANKYQWSNGTMIPPAQWCPDQPKESKDCVGVVIDRSWCPDGGLDDIHCNNIYRFFCV
;
A
#
# COMPACT_ATOMS: atom_id res chain seq x y z
N MET A 1 26.24 31.46 -11.46
CA MET A 1 26.17 30.46 -10.38
C MET A 1 25.21 29.33 -10.77
N ASN A 2 25.80 28.17 -11.09
CA ASN A 2 25.28 26.79 -11.01
C ASN A 2 23.86 26.41 -11.51
N ASN A 3 23.67 26.33 -12.83
CA ASN A 3 22.67 25.46 -13.47
C ASN A 3 23.02 23.96 -13.35
N ASN A 4 24.22 23.61 -12.90
CA ASN A 4 24.71 22.23 -12.83
C ASN A 4 24.29 21.46 -11.57
N ARG A 5 23.79 22.13 -10.52
CA ARG A 5 23.33 21.46 -9.29
C ARG A 5 21.89 20.92 -9.40
N ARG A 6 21.02 21.57 -10.19
CA ARG A 6 19.65 21.11 -10.44
C ARG A 6 19.62 19.85 -11.33
N ASN A 7 20.46 19.80 -12.36
CA ASN A 7 20.54 18.64 -13.26
C ASN A 7 21.14 17.39 -12.60
N LYS A 8 22.06 17.55 -11.64
CA LYS A 8 22.59 16.40 -10.88
C LYS A 8 21.57 15.85 -9.89
N ALA A 9 20.80 16.69 -9.20
CA ALA A 9 19.74 16.22 -8.30
C ALA A 9 18.61 15.47 -9.04
N GLN A 10 18.31 15.85 -10.29
CA GLN A 10 17.37 15.14 -11.17
C GLN A 10 17.90 13.83 -11.78
N GLN A 11 19.21 13.58 -11.72
CA GLN A 11 19.84 12.37 -12.27
C GLN A 11 20.10 11.27 -11.23
N VAL A 12 20.13 11.57 -9.92
CA VAL A 12 20.21 10.54 -8.85
C VAL A 12 18.90 9.71 -8.76
N LEU A 13 17.91 10.08 -9.56
CA LEU A 13 16.51 9.63 -9.52
C LEU A 13 16.16 8.34 -10.26
N ARG A 14 17.11 7.54 -10.76
CA ARG A 14 16.77 6.56 -11.82
C ARG A 14 17.32 5.15 -11.69
N THR A 15 17.90 4.75 -10.56
CA THR A 15 18.53 3.43 -10.45
C THR A 15 17.60 2.31 -9.95
N GLY A 16 16.34 2.59 -9.60
CA GLY A 16 15.44 1.58 -9.02
C GLY A 16 14.08 1.39 -9.69
N CYS A 17 13.63 2.31 -10.57
CA CYS A 17 12.31 2.20 -11.18
C CYS A 17 12.35 1.39 -12.47
N VAL A 18 11.39 0.48 -12.64
CA VAL A 18 11.18 -0.24 -13.89
C VAL A 18 10.45 0.68 -14.89
N THR A 19 11.14 1.07 -15.96
CA THR A 19 10.58 1.98 -16.97
C THR A 19 9.35 1.37 -17.64
N GLY A 20 8.26 2.14 -17.74
CA GLY A 20 6.99 1.70 -18.34
C GLY A 20 6.11 0.88 -17.40
N GLN A 21 6.55 0.65 -16.17
CA GLN A 21 5.80 -0.06 -15.14
C GLN A 21 5.64 0.79 -13.88
N ASP A 22 6.74 1.37 -13.40
CA ASP A 22 6.76 2.15 -12.18
C ASP A 22 6.55 3.63 -12.46
N GLU A 23 5.88 4.30 -11.53
CA GLU A 23 5.86 5.74 -11.40
C GLU A 23 6.77 6.17 -10.25
N TRP A 24 7.59 7.18 -10.50
CA TRP A 24 8.47 7.72 -9.48
C TRP A 24 7.76 8.82 -8.69
N PHE A 25 7.73 8.69 -7.36
CA PHE A 25 7.15 9.69 -6.46
C PHE A 25 8.25 10.41 -5.66
N PRO A 26 8.66 11.64 -6.07
CA PRO A 26 9.81 12.33 -5.46
C PRO A 26 9.61 12.70 -4.00
N GLU A 27 8.37 12.95 -3.57
CA GLU A 27 8.02 13.31 -2.19
C GLU A 27 8.31 12.17 -1.22
N TYR A 28 8.18 10.93 -1.69
CA TYR A 28 8.37 9.72 -0.89
C TYR A 28 9.66 8.98 -1.22
N GLN A 29 10.40 9.47 -2.22
CA GLN A 29 11.63 8.89 -2.72
C GLN A 29 11.52 7.39 -3.03
N THR A 30 10.41 6.98 -3.67
CA THR A 30 10.16 5.57 -4.01
C THR A 30 9.52 5.38 -5.39
N CYS A 31 9.76 4.21 -5.98
CA CYS A 31 9.19 3.76 -7.25
C CYS A 31 7.99 2.87 -6.96
N ILE A 32 6.83 3.23 -7.51
CA ILE A 32 5.58 2.56 -7.19
C ILE A 32 4.97 2.04 -8.47
N TRP A 33 4.65 0.75 -8.48
CA TRP A 33 3.81 0.21 -9.52
C TRP A 33 2.35 0.34 -9.10
N ILE A 34 1.53 0.90 -9.99
CA ILE A 34 0.09 1.07 -9.80
C ILE A 34 -0.64 0.20 -10.84
N PRO A 35 -0.94 -1.07 -10.52
CA PRO A 35 -1.72 -1.95 -11.39
C PRO A 35 -3.07 -1.33 -11.76
N THR A 36 -3.55 -1.58 -12.98
CA THR A 36 -4.86 -1.11 -13.48
C THR A 36 -6.00 -2.09 -13.20
N TYR A 37 -5.68 -3.33 -12.86
CA TYR A 37 -6.66 -4.36 -12.52
C TYR A 37 -6.73 -4.61 -11.01
N VAL A 38 -7.85 -5.17 -10.58
CA VAL A 38 -8.07 -5.65 -9.20
C VAL A 38 -7.82 -7.15 -9.13
N TYR A 39 -7.37 -7.63 -7.99
CA TYR A 39 -7.10 -9.05 -7.76
C TYR A 39 -7.44 -9.44 -6.32
N SER A 40 -7.52 -10.74 -6.05
CA SER A 40 -7.53 -11.24 -4.67
C SER A 40 -6.21 -10.92 -3.97
N TYR A 41 -6.20 -10.99 -2.63
CA TYR A 41 -5.02 -10.60 -1.85
C TYR A 41 -3.75 -11.38 -2.27
N GLU A 42 -3.85 -12.71 -2.35
CA GLU A 42 -2.70 -13.54 -2.72
C GLU A 42 -2.26 -13.30 -4.16
N GLU A 43 -3.21 -13.08 -5.08
CA GLU A 43 -2.86 -12.72 -6.46
C GLU A 43 -2.18 -11.35 -6.54
N ALA A 44 -2.70 -10.34 -5.83
CA ALA A 44 -2.10 -9.00 -5.76
C ALA A 44 -0.67 -9.05 -5.23
N LYS A 45 -0.46 -9.79 -4.13
CA LYS A 45 0.87 -10.03 -3.56
C LYS A 45 1.79 -10.74 -4.56
N ASN A 46 1.34 -11.85 -5.14
CA ASN A 46 2.11 -12.60 -6.14
C ASN A 46 2.48 -11.74 -7.36
N LYS A 47 1.61 -10.81 -7.78
CA LYS A 47 1.91 -9.87 -8.87
C LYS A 47 3.05 -8.94 -8.50
N CYS A 48 3.04 -8.36 -7.30
CA CYS A 48 4.15 -7.52 -6.83
C CYS A 48 5.45 -8.33 -6.76
N GLU A 49 5.41 -9.52 -6.16
CA GLU A 49 6.59 -10.37 -5.97
C GLU A 49 7.18 -10.83 -7.31
N ALA A 50 6.33 -11.12 -8.31
CA ALA A 50 6.76 -11.52 -9.65
C ALA A 50 7.60 -10.47 -10.40
N VAL A 51 7.54 -9.21 -9.96
CA VAL A 51 8.33 -8.09 -10.50
C VAL A 51 9.38 -7.58 -9.53
N GLY A 52 9.69 -8.35 -8.48
CA GLY A 52 10.71 -8.02 -7.48
C GLY A 52 10.30 -6.90 -6.52
N LYS A 53 9.00 -6.68 -6.32
CA LYS A 53 8.42 -5.69 -5.41
C LYS A 53 7.58 -6.35 -4.32
N ASP A 54 7.25 -5.60 -3.29
CA ASP A 54 6.32 -6.03 -2.26
C ASP A 54 4.96 -5.36 -2.44
N LEU A 55 3.89 -6.03 -2.00
CA LEU A 55 2.61 -5.36 -1.80
C LEU A 55 2.80 -4.26 -0.75
N MET A 56 2.29 -3.05 -1.03
CA MET A 56 2.47 -1.89 -0.17
C MET A 56 1.89 -2.14 1.23
N GLY A 57 2.72 -1.99 2.26
CA GLY A 57 2.31 -1.92 3.67
C GLY A 57 1.87 -0.51 4.05
N THR A 58 1.54 -0.27 5.32
CA THR A 58 1.02 1.03 5.78
C THR A 58 2.04 1.90 6.49
N GLU A 59 3.33 1.57 6.41
CA GLU A 59 4.39 2.34 7.07
C GLU A 59 4.41 3.80 6.58
N ASN A 60 4.00 4.03 5.33
CA ASN A 60 3.83 5.36 4.75
C ASN A 60 2.37 5.61 4.38
N PHE A 61 1.58 5.87 5.41
CA PHE A 61 0.15 6.10 5.25
C PHE A 61 -0.21 7.36 4.43
N SER A 62 0.62 8.40 4.49
CA SER A 62 0.45 9.60 3.66
C SER A 62 0.62 9.27 2.17
N LEU A 63 1.54 8.37 1.82
CA LEU A 63 1.69 7.86 0.46
C LEU A 63 0.46 7.08 0.02
N ILE A 64 -0.04 6.15 0.85
CA ILE A 64 -1.26 5.40 0.54
C ILE A 64 -2.43 6.34 0.22
N ARG A 65 -2.69 7.33 1.08
CA ARG A 65 -3.79 8.28 0.85
C ARG A 65 -3.63 9.06 -0.45
N HIS A 66 -2.42 9.50 -0.76
CA HIS A 66 -2.12 10.18 -2.01
C HIS A 66 -2.41 9.28 -3.23
N LEU A 67 -1.92 8.03 -3.20
CA LEU A 67 -2.15 7.09 -4.29
C LEU A 67 -3.62 6.72 -4.47
N ILE A 68 -4.35 6.49 -3.37
CA ILE A 68 -5.79 6.21 -3.39
C ILE A 68 -6.54 7.34 -4.09
N ASN A 69 -6.19 8.60 -3.79
CA ASN A 69 -6.79 9.77 -4.44
C ASN A 69 -6.47 9.83 -5.93
N ILE A 70 -5.22 9.51 -6.33
CA ILE A 70 -4.83 9.46 -7.76
C ILE A 70 -5.69 8.47 -8.55
N ILE A 71 -5.96 7.28 -7.98
CA ILE A 71 -6.75 6.24 -8.66
C ILE A 71 -8.24 6.28 -8.33
N ASN A 72 -8.70 7.25 -7.53
CA ASN A 72 -10.06 7.37 -7.01
C ASN A 72 -10.62 6.05 -6.44
N ALA A 73 -9.81 5.35 -5.63
CA ALA A 73 -10.23 4.12 -4.95
C ALA A 73 -10.87 4.42 -3.59
N LYS A 74 -11.67 3.49 -3.08
CA LYS A 74 -12.26 3.59 -1.73
C LYS A 74 -11.63 2.60 -0.76
N ASP A 75 -11.28 1.44 -1.27
CA ASP A 75 -10.73 0.33 -0.52
C ASP A 75 -9.54 -0.23 -1.31
N ILE A 76 -8.39 -0.38 -0.65
CA ILE A 76 -7.20 -1.00 -1.24
C ILE A 76 -6.69 -2.11 -0.35
N TYR A 77 -6.06 -3.12 -0.93
CA TYR A 77 -5.23 -4.05 -0.20
C TYR A 77 -3.96 -3.37 0.29
N VAL A 78 -3.58 -3.71 1.51
CA VAL A 78 -2.25 -3.46 2.05
C VAL A 78 -1.67 -4.75 2.59
N TYR A 79 -0.34 -4.86 2.55
CA TYR A 79 0.33 -6.03 3.06
C TYR A 79 0.04 -6.24 4.54
N SER A 80 -0.33 -7.46 4.90
CA SER A 80 -0.44 -7.93 6.27
C SER A 80 -0.19 -9.44 6.36
N ARG A 81 0.25 -9.88 7.53
CA ARG A 81 0.27 -11.29 7.92
C ARG A 81 -0.54 -11.47 9.19
N ARG A 82 -1.43 -12.45 9.22
CA ARG A 82 -2.13 -12.84 10.44
C ARG A 82 -1.21 -13.70 11.31
N ASN A 83 -0.97 -13.26 12.54
CA ASN A 83 -0.14 -13.95 13.55
C ASN A 83 -0.99 -14.34 14.78
N GLY A 84 -2.04 -15.12 14.53
CA GLY A 84 -3.01 -15.56 15.53
C GLY A 84 -4.35 -14.84 15.47
N ALA A 85 -5.25 -15.18 16.40
CA ALA A 85 -6.58 -14.58 16.46
C ALA A 85 -6.49 -13.06 16.64
N ASN A 86 -7.02 -12.32 15.65
CA ASN A 86 -7.09 -10.85 15.61
C ASN A 86 -5.75 -10.13 15.78
N LYS A 87 -4.65 -10.81 15.41
CA LYS A 87 -3.29 -10.28 15.51
C LYS A 87 -2.70 -10.21 14.12
N TYR A 88 -2.30 -9.02 13.71
CA TYR A 88 -1.77 -8.76 12.38
C TYR A 88 -0.40 -8.10 12.47
N GLN A 89 0.45 -8.40 11.50
CA GLN A 89 1.80 -7.87 11.37
C GLN A 89 2.05 -7.32 9.98
N TRP A 90 2.89 -6.30 9.90
CA TRP A 90 3.46 -5.81 8.65
C TRP A 90 4.50 -6.79 8.09
N SER A 91 4.98 -6.54 6.87
CA SER A 91 6.01 -7.37 6.21
C SER A 91 7.28 -7.51 7.02
N ASN A 92 7.65 -6.46 7.76
CA ASN A 92 8.80 -6.44 8.66
C ASN A 92 8.56 -7.13 10.03
N GLY A 93 7.39 -7.74 10.25
CA GLY A 93 7.04 -8.44 11.49
C GLY A 93 6.52 -7.54 12.62
N THR A 94 6.47 -6.22 12.43
CA THR A 94 5.92 -5.28 13.41
C THR A 94 4.42 -5.48 13.56
N MET A 95 3.91 -5.50 14.79
CA MET A 95 2.48 -5.60 15.07
C MET A 95 1.72 -4.33 14.64
N ILE A 96 0.54 -4.50 14.05
CA ILE A 96 -0.37 -3.39 13.75
C ILE A 96 -0.94 -2.82 15.07
N PRO A 97 -0.80 -1.51 15.36
CA PRO A 97 -1.31 -0.93 16.60
C PRO A 97 -2.85 -0.82 16.58
N PRO A 98 -3.54 -1.01 17.73
CA PRO A 98 -5.00 -0.91 17.82
C PRO A 98 -5.56 0.41 17.29
N ALA A 99 -4.84 1.52 17.50
CA ALA A 99 -5.28 2.86 17.09
C ALA A 99 -5.34 3.08 15.57
N GLN A 100 -4.79 2.15 14.78
CA GLN A 100 -4.82 2.25 13.32
C GLN A 100 -6.04 1.56 12.71
N TRP A 101 -6.76 0.74 13.47
CA TRP A 101 -7.97 0.07 13.00
C TRP A 101 -9.17 1.02 13.00
N CYS A 102 -10.11 0.78 12.09
CA CYS A 102 -11.43 1.38 12.18
C CYS A 102 -12.13 0.95 13.49
N PRO A 103 -13.14 1.71 13.96
CA PRO A 103 -13.97 1.28 15.08
C PRO A 103 -14.49 -0.16 14.90
N ASP A 104 -14.40 -0.95 15.96
CA ASP A 104 -14.81 -2.36 16.02
C ASP A 104 -14.04 -3.33 15.10
N GLN A 105 -12.86 -2.94 14.62
CA GLN A 105 -11.98 -3.79 13.82
C GLN A 105 -10.69 -4.17 14.57
N PRO A 106 -10.07 -5.31 14.25
CA PRO A 106 -10.51 -6.33 13.29
C PRO A 106 -11.65 -7.22 13.83
N LYS A 107 -12.54 -7.70 12.95
CA LYS A 107 -13.60 -8.66 13.29
C LYS A 107 -13.13 -10.12 13.15
N GLU A 108 -13.75 -11.02 13.91
CA GLU A 108 -13.40 -12.44 13.87
C GLU A 108 -14.00 -13.15 12.64
N SER A 109 -13.47 -12.93 11.43
CA SER A 109 -13.81 -13.75 10.25
C SER A 109 -12.97 -13.53 8.99
N LYS A 110 -11.99 -12.63 9.03
CA LYS A 110 -11.23 -12.26 7.83
C LYS A 110 -9.74 -12.24 8.14
N ASP A 111 -8.91 -12.47 7.13
CA ASP A 111 -7.47 -12.72 7.31
C ASP A 111 -6.57 -11.67 6.63
N CYS A 112 -7.14 -10.81 5.77
CA CYS A 112 -6.40 -9.81 5.02
C CYS A 112 -6.79 -8.40 5.49
N VAL A 113 -5.93 -7.42 5.22
CA VAL A 113 -6.12 -6.04 5.67
C VAL A 113 -6.27 -5.11 4.48
N GLY A 114 -7.21 -4.18 4.59
CA GLY A 114 -7.38 -3.08 3.66
C GLY A 114 -7.35 -1.73 4.36
N VAL A 115 -7.00 -0.70 3.60
CA VAL A 115 -7.13 0.70 4.03
C VAL A 115 -8.45 1.24 3.50
N VAL A 116 -9.23 1.86 4.39
CA VAL A 116 -10.57 2.38 4.11
C VAL A 116 -10.54 3.89 4.03
N ILE A 117 -10.92 4.47 2.89
CA ILE A 117 -11.02 5.93 2.71
C ILE A 117 -12.48 6.32 2.43
N ASP A 118 -12.90 7.49 2.91
CA ASP A 118 -14.21 8.08 2.59
C ASP A 118 -15.39 7.20 3.06
N ARG A 119 -15.32 6.75 4.32
CA ARG A 119 -16.41 5.99 4.98
C ARG A 119 -16.79 6.66 6.28
N SER A 120 -18.06 7.01 6.45
CA SER A 120 -18.56 7.71 7.66
C SER A 120 -18.34 6.96 8.98
N TRP A 121 -18.13 5.64 8.94
CA TRP A 121 -17.94 4.79 10.12
C TRP A 121 -16.46 4.57 10.48
N CYS A 122 -15.52 4.99 9.62
CA CYS A 122 -14.09 4.80 9.84
C CYS A 122 -13.33 6.09 9.54
N PRO A 123 -12.41 6.54 10.41
CA PRO A 123 -11.50 7.63 10.07
C PRO A 123 -10.76 7.34 8.76
N ASP A 124 -10.47 8.38 7.96
CA ASP A 124 -9.80 8.20 6.68
C ASP A 124 -8.47 7.45 6.84
N GLY A 125 -8.48 6.26 6.24
CA GLY A 125 -7.50 5.19 6.19
C GLY A 125 -7.18 4.52 7.52
N GLY A 126 -8.21 4.42 8.36
CA GLY A 126 -8.28 3.29 9.27
C GLY A 126 -8.27 1.96 8.50
N LEU A 127 -7.90 0.91 9.22
CA LEU A 127 -7.81 -0.44 8.69
C LEU A 127 -9.10 -1.23 8.93
N ASP A 128 -9.48 -2.03 7.94
CA ASP A 128 -10.52 -3.04 8.04
C ASP A 128 -9.90 -4.40 7.73
N ASP A 129 -10.28 -5.42 8.49
CA ASP A 129 -10.04 -6.79 8.04
C ASP A 129 -11.03 -7.08 6.92
N ILE A 130 -10.56 -7.67 5.83
CA ILE A 130 -11.30 -7.90 4.59
C ILE A 130 -11.08 -9.34 4.14
N HIS A 131 -12.09 -9.92 3.48
CA HIS A 131 -11.95 -11.27 2.96
C HIS A 131 -10.85 -11.29 1.90
N CYS A 132 -9.89 -12.20 2.04
CA CYS A 132 -8.76 -12.32 1.11
C CYS A 132 -9.19 -12.66 -0.32
N ASN A 133 -10.38 -13.24 -0.48
CA ASN A 133 -10.97 -13.62 -1.78
C ASN A 133 -11.75 -12.47 -2.44
N ASN A 134 -11.95 -11.34 -1.75
CA ASN A 134 -12.48 -10.15 -2.41
C ASN A 134 -11.44 -9.63 -3.41
N ILE A 135 -11.86 -8.76 -4.34
CA ILE A 135 -10.95 -8.14 -5.29
C ILE A 135 -10.86 -6.65 -5.00
N TYR A 136 -9.64 -6.16 -4.79
CA TYR A 136 -9.39 -4.73 -4.52
C TYR A 136 -8.22 -4.20 -5.34
N ARG A 137 -8.10 -2.88 -5.37
CA ARG A 137 -6.92 -2.17 -5.89
C ARG A 137 -5.76 -2.37 -4.91
N PHE A 138 -4.54 -2.22 -5.39
CA PHE A 138 -3.32 -2.41 -4.60
C PHE A 138 -2.17 -1.64 -5.26
N PHE A 139 -1.08 -1.48 -4.52
CA PHE A 139 0.14 -0.85 -4.99
C PHE A 139 1.33 -1.76 -4.67
N CYS A 140 2.36 -1.73 -5.53
CA CYS A 140 3.61 -2.44 -5.27
C CYS A 140 4.77 -1.46 -5.10
N VAL A 141 5.62 -1.71 -4.11
CA VAL A 141 6.79 -0.89 -3.78
C VAL A 141 8.07 -1.68 -3.90
#